data_AF-D8GU70-F1
#
_entry.id   AF-D8GU70-F1
#
_cell.length_a   1.000
_cell.length_b   1.000
_cell.length_c   1.000
_cell.angle_alpha   90.00
_cell.angle_beta   90.00
_cell.angle_gamma   90.00
#
_symmetry.space_group_name_H-M   'P 1'
#
loop_
_entity.id
_entity.type
_entity.pdbx_description
1 polymer ?
#
loop_
_entity_poly.entity_id
_entity_poly.type
_entity_poly.pdbx_seq_one_letter_code
_entity_poly.pdbx_strand_id
1 'polypeptide(L)'
;MKISDFNKDRELQFYVDESGKEQSKIVEPTALEGKIKFHALNKEILNKVSAAINRKAIEYDELTYKVIPIITNVEMDISLQDFKALLSLPPNNLFINFIDQINNEFINLVQRVNKFKQDISKVNDEINKSIESLPKELKDKVEEAKLTDEEKLAKIEQLYSEEKDTKKKHDLLLELAKLQSILDRKKNNEGEM
;
A
#
# COMPACT_ATOMS: atom_id res chain seq x y z
N MET A 1 23.07 4.05 0.34
CA MET A 1 23.41 3.71 -1.05
C MET A 1 22.48 4.50 -1.91
N LYS A 2 23.03 5.12 -2.95
CA LYS A 2 22.37 6.03 -3.87
C LYS A 2 22.24 5.38 -5.23
N ILE A 3 21.30 5.83 -6.05
CA ILE A 3 21.18 5.35 -7.44
C ILE A 3 22.41 5.78 -8.25
N SER A 4 22.92 6.99 -8.01
CA SER A 4 24.13 7.46 -8.69
C SER A 4 25.37 6.61 -8.40
N ASP A 5 25.41 5.85 -7.30
CA ASP A 5 26.55 4.98 -6.98
C ASP A 5 26.76 3.90 -8.06
N PHE A 6 25.72 3.56 -8.83
CA PHE A 6 25.78 2.62 -9.95
C PHE A 6 26.39 3.19 -11.23
N ASN A 7 26.65 4.50 -11.34
CA ASN A 7 27.26 5.14 -12.51
C ASN A 7 28.79 4.98 -12.55
N LYS A 8 29.27 3.78 -12.25
CA LYS A 8 30.69 3.44 -12.36
C LYS A 8 30.99 2.85 -13.72
N ASP A 9 32.06 3.33 -14.32
CA ASP A 9 32.54 2.88 -15.62
C ASP A 9 33.07 1.45 -15.58
N ARG A 10 32.91 0.74 -16.69
CA ARG A 10 33.57 -0.55 -16.91
C ARG A 10 34.98 -0.31 -17.42
N GLU A 11 35.92 -1.14 -17.01
CA GLU A 11 37.30 -1.03 -17.45
C GLU A 11 37.65 -2.13 -18.45
N LEU A 12 38.50 -1.84 -19.44
CA LEU A 12 39.07 -2.85 -20.33
C LEU A 12 40.47 -3.20 -19.83
N GLN A 13 40.62 -4.44 -19.32
CA GLN A 13 41.92 -4.92 -18.85
C GLN A 13 42.58 -5.80 -19.92
N PHE A 14 43.80 -5.45 -20.28
CA PHE A 14 44.69 -6.27 -21.09
C PHE A 14 45.61 -7.09 -20.19
N TYR A 15 45.82 -8.37 -20.51
CA TYR A 15 46.66 -9.27 -19.75
C TYR A 15 47.28 -10.34 -20.66
N VAL A 16 48.32 -11.01 -20.17
CA VAL A 16 48.94 -12.16 -20.84
C VAL A 16 48.47 -13.42 -20.13
N ASP A 17 47.92 -14.38 -20.88
CA ASP A 17 47.49 -15.66 -20.32
C ASP A 17 48.67 -16.60 -20.00
N GLU A 18 48.39 -17.73 -19.35
CA GLU A 18 49.42 -18.72 -18.98
C GLU A 18 50.15 -19.32 -20.20
N SER A 19 49.59 -19.17 -21.40
CA SER A 19 50.20 -19.60 -22.67
C SER A 19 51.02 -18.50 -23.35
N GLY A 20 51.18 -17.34 -22.71
CA GLY A 20 51.93 -16.20 -23.25
C GLY A 20 51.18 -15.41 -24.32
N LYS A 21 49.86 -15.60 -24.48
CA LYS A 21 49.06 -14.87 -25.46
C LYS A 21 48.42 -13.63 -24.84
N GLU A 22 48.41 -12.53 -25.58
CA GLU A 22 47.67 -11.33 -25.21
C GLU A 22 46.17 -11.58 -25.25
N GLN A 23 45.51 -11.23 -24.15
CA GLN A 23 44.07 -11.33 -23.96
C GLN A 23 43.52 -10.01 -23.43
N SER A 24 42.21 -9.82 -23.58
CA SER A 24 41.50 -8.71 -22.96
C SER A 24 40.22 -9.20 -22.29
N LYS A 25 39.79 -8.50 -21.23
CA LYS A 25 38.51 -8.73 -20.58
C LYS A 25 37.91 -7.41 -20.11
N ILE A 26 36.59 -7.33 -20.13
CA ILE A 26 35.84 -6.25 -19.47
C ILE A 26 35.82 -6.54 -17.97
N VAL A 27 36.24 -5.57 -17.18
CA VAL A 27 36.20 -5.60 -15.72
C VAL A 27 35.01 -4.78 -15.28
N GLU A 28 34.04 -5.44 -14.66
CA GLU A 28 32.91 -4.78 -14.02
C GLU A 28 33.38 -4.00 -12.79
N PRO A 29 32.73 -2.89 -12.44
CA PRO A 29 33.02 -2.18 -11.20
C PRO A 29 32.94 -3.14 -10.00
N THR A 30 33.95 -3.10 -9.12
CA THR A 30 33.89 -3.85 -7.86
C THR A 30 32.70 -3.39 -7.02
N ALA A 31 32.10 -4.36 -6.30
CA ALA A 31 30.87 -4.22 -5.54
C ALA A 31 30.72 -2.85 -4.87
N LEU A 32 29.53 -2.27 -5.00
CA LEU A 32 29.14 -1.09 -4.23
C LEU A 32 29.43 -1.34 -2.76
N GLU A 33 30.30 -0.52 -2.15
CA GLU A 33 30.59 -0.63 -0.73
C GLU A 33 29.30 -0.37 0.07
N GLY A 34 28.65 -1.43 0.55
CA GLY A 34 27.41 -1.33 1.30
C GLY A 34 26.47 -2.50 1.08
N LYS A 35 25.36 -2.49 1.82
CA LYS A 35 24.26 -3.44 1.67
C LYS A 35 22.98 -2.68 1.36
N ILE A 36 22.27 -3.11 0.33
CA ILE A 36 20.89 -2.71 0.10
C ILE A 36 20.02 -3.49 1.08
N LYS A 37 19.28 -2.77 1.91
CA LYS A 37 18.35 -3.35 2.88
C LYS A 37 16.95 -3.27 2.30
N PHE A 38 16.34 -4.43 2.10
CA PHE A 38 14.92 -4.51 1.83
C PHE A 38 14.15 -4.31 3.13
N HIS A 39 13.13 -3.47 3.07
CA HIS A 39 12.27 -3.23 4.21
C HIS A 39 11.37 -4.45 4.46
N ALA A 40 11.14 -4.78 5.73
CA ALA A 40 10.31 -5.91 6.10
C ALA A 40 8.86 -5.68 5.68
N LEU A 41 8.30 -6.63 4.94
CA LEU A 41 6.95 -6.52 4.38
C LEU A 41 5.89 -6.43 5.50
N ASN A 42 5.25 -5.27 5.61
CA ASN A 42 4.18 -5.00 6.57
C ASN A 42 3.04 -4.21 5.91
N LYS A 43 1.89 -4.06 6.61
CA LYS A 43 0.70 -3.38 6.08
C LYS A 43 0.99 -1.95 5.61
N GLU A 44 1.90 -1.24 6.28
CA GLU A 44 2.26 0.13 5.92
C GLU A 44 2.98 0.18 4.56
N ILE A 45 3.97 -0.68 4.34
CA ILE A 45 4.67 -0.79 3.06
C ILE A 45 3.71 -1.23 1.96
N LEU A 46 2.84 -2.21 2.24
CA LEU A 46 1.83 -2.66 1.26
C LEU A 46 0.89 -1.52 0.84
N ASN A 47 0.48 -0.67 1.79
CA ASN A 47 -0.34 0.50 1.50
C ASN A 47 0.42 1.54 0.66
N LYS A 48 1.70 1.81 0.99
CA LYS A 48 2.56 2.73 0.21
C LYS A 48 2.76 2.24 -1.22
N VAL A 49 3.04 0.96 -1.41
CA VAL A 49 3.14 0.33 -2.74
C VAL A 49 1.82 0.43 -3.49
N SER A 50 0.69 0.11 -2.84
CA SER A 50 -0.63 0.21 -3.45
C SER A 50 -1.02 1.64 -3.82
N ALA A 51 -0.53 2.65 -3.10
CA ALA A 51 -0.73 4.06 -3.43
C ALA A 51 0.15 4.51 -4.60
N ALA A 52 1.36 3.97 -4.73
CA ALA A 52 2.24 4.23 -5.87
C ALA A 52 1.69 3.65 -7.18
N ILE A 53 0.96 2.52 -7.10
CA ILE A 53 0.22 1.93 -8.21
C ILE A 53 -1.09 2.72 -8.42
N ASN A 54 -1.04 3.79 -9.21
CA ASN A 54 -2.27 4.51 -9.60
C ASN A 54 -3.18 3.64 -10.49
N ARG A 55 -4.48 3.95 -10.50
CA ARG A 55 -5.48 3.31 -11.39
C ARG A 55 -5.34 3.69 -12.88
N LYS A 56 -4.42 4.58 -13.23
CA LYS A 56 -4.07 4.92 -14.63
C LYS A 56 -2.80 4.18 -15.03
N ALA A 57 -2.62 3.93 -16.32
CA ALA A 57 -1.42 3.32 -16.86
C ALA A 57 -0.18 4.14 -16.48
N ILE A 58 0.54 3.67 -15.47
CA ILE A 58 1.89 4.14 -15.14
C ILE A 58 2.86 3.33 -16.00
N GLU A 59 3.82 4.02 -16.63
CA GLU A 59 4.93 3.37 -17.34
C GLU A 59 5.84 2.64 -16.34
N TYR A 60 6.39 1.50 -16.77
CA TYR A 60 7.17 0.61 -15.92
C TYR A 60 8.36 1.31 -15.22
N ASP A 61 9.01 2.24 -15.92
CA ASP A 61 10.12 3.03 -15.40
C ASP A 61 9.72 3.97 -14.25
N GLU A 62 8.58 4.65 -14.38
CA GLU A 62 8.02 5.52 -13.35
C GLU A 62 7.55 4.71 -12.14
N LEU A 63 6.97 3.53 -12.35
CA LEU A 63 6.60 2.62 -11.28
C LEU A 63 7.83 2.18 -10.49
N THR A 64 8.86 1.70 -11.20
CA THR A 64 10.10 1.21 -10.60
C THR A 64 10.79 2.31 -9.79
N TYR A 65 10.89 3.52 -10.35
CA TYR A 65 11.44 4.70 -9.69
C TYR A 65 10.73 5.02 -8.35
N LYS A 66 9.40 4.91 -8.31
CA LYS A 66 8.61 5.18 -7.09
C LYS A 66 8.69 4.05 -6.06
N VAL A 67 8.84 2.81 -6.51
CA VAL A 67 8.81 1.62 -5.64
C VAL A 67 10.14 1.40 -4.92
N ILE A 68 11.28 1.65 -5.57
CA ILE A 68 12.62 1.47 -4.97
C ILE A 68 12.73 2.06 -3.56
N PRO A 69 12.41 3.36 -3.31
CA PRO A 69 12.54 3.94 -1.97
C PRO A 69 11.47 3.48 -0.98
N ILE A 70 10.41 2.81 -1.44
CA ILE A 70 9.37 2.23 -0.57
C ILE A 70 9.84 0.88 -0.02
N ILE A 71 10.48 0.06 -0.86
CA ILE A 71 10.84 -1.31 -0.53
C ILE A 71 12.30 -1.46 -0.10
N THR A 72 13.14 -0.44 -0.32
CA THR A 72 14.56 -0.44 0.05
C THR A 72 14.99 0.85 0.71
N ASN A 73 16.16 0.79 1.35
CA ASN A 73 16.87 1.97 1.87
C ASN A 73 17.72 2.72 0.82
N VAL A 74 17.47 2.50 -0.47
CA VAL A 74 18.19 3.19 -1.55
C VAL A 74 17.65 4.60 -1.69
N GLU A 75 18.56 5.56 -1.71
CA GLU A 75 18.26 6.98 -1.90
C GLU A 75 18.13 7.29 -3.40
N MET A 76 16.99 7.84 -3.80
CA MET A 76 16.74 8.30 -5.17
C MET A 76 17.30 9.70 -5.35
N ASP A 77 18.60 9.79 -5.65
CA ASP A 77 19.36 11.04 -5.75
C ASP A 77 19.51 11.60 -7.18
N ILE A 78 18.88 10.92 -8.15
CA ILE A 78 18.83 11.33 -9.56
C ILE A 78 17.39 11.64 -9.96
N SER A 79 17.18 12.36 -11.06
CA SER A 79 15.83 12.64 -11.55
C SER A 79 15.19 11.40 -12.18
N LEU A 80 13.86 11.41 -12.34
CA LEU A 80 13.15 10.37 -13.09
C LEU A 80 13.67 10.24 -14.53
N GLN A 81 14.00 11.36 -15.19
CA GLN A 81 14.51 11.33 -16.56
C GLN A 81 15.89 10.65 -16.63
N ASP A 82 16.78 10.95 -15.69
CA ASP A 82 18.08 10.29 -15.62
C ASP A 82 17.92 8.80 -15.32
N PHE A 83 16.99 8.44 -14.43
CA PHE A 83 16.69 7.05 -14.14
C PHE A 83 16.14 6.29 -15.36
N LYS A 84 15.25 6.92 -16.15
CA LYS A 84 14.77 6.36 -17.43
C LYS A 84 15.93 6.10 -18.40
N ALA A 85 16.89 7.02 -18.46
CA ALA A 85 18.10 6.86 -19.26
C ALA A 85 18.95 5.68 -18.77
N LEU A 86 19.14 5.52 -17.45
CA LEU A 86 19.87 4.37 -16.88
C LEU A 86 19.17 3.04 -17.14
N LEU A 87 17.84 2.99 -17.09
CA LEU A 87 17.09 1.78 -17.44
C LEU A 87 17.23 1.41 -18.91
N SER A 88 17.24 2.41 -19.80
CA SER A 88 17.36 2.20 -21.23
C SER A 88 18.79 1.85 -21.66
N LEU A 89 19.77 2.44 -20.98
CA LEU A 89 21.20 2.25 -21.22
C LEU A 89 21.93 1.96 -19.90
N PRO A 90 21.87 0.71 -19.41
CA PRO A 90 22.48 0.35 -18.14
C PRO A 90 23.99 0.57 -18.11
N PRO A 91 24.53 1.25 -17.08
CA PRO A 91 25.95 1.59 -17.01
C PRO A 91 26.83 0.35 -16.87
N ASN A 92 26.39 -0.65 -16.10
CA ASN A 92 27.11 -1.89 -15.80
C ASN A 92 26.16 -3.01 -15.35
N ASN A 93 26.69 -4.22 -15.19
CA ASN A 93 25.90 -5.39 -14.79
C ASN A 93 25.40 -5.30 -13.35
N LEU A 94 26.04 -4.51 -12.48
CA LEU A 94 25.57 -4.29 -11.11
C LEU A 94 24.21 -3.57 -11.09
N PHE A 95 24.04 -2.56 -11.93
CA PHE A 95 22.75 -1.86 -12.05
C PHE A 95 21.64 -2.77 -12.58
N ILE A 96 21.94 -3.57 -13.61
CA ILE A 96 21.00 -4.55 -14.15
C ILE A 96 20.55 -5.52 -13.06
N ASN A 97 21.52 -6.13 -12.36
CA ASN A 97 21.24 -7.06 -11.28
C ASN A 97 20.42 -6.40 -10.15
N PHE A 98 20.70 -5.14 -9.82
CA PHE A 98 19.92 -4.39 -8.83
C PHE A 98 18.46 -4.24 -9.26
N ILE A 99 18.20 -3.80 -10.49
CA ILE A 99 16.84 -3.65 -11.02
C ILE A 99 16.11 -5.00 -11.06
N ASP A 100 16.79 -6.07 -11.45
CA ASP A 100 16.20 -7.41 -11.45
C ASP A 100 15.78 -7.88 -10.04
N GLN A 101 16.61 -7.62 -9.02
CA GLN A 101 16.25 -7.92 -7.62
C GLN A 101 15.06 -7.08 -7.14
N ILE A 102 15.02 -5.78 -7.48
CA ILE A 102 13.88 -4.90 -7.19
C ILE A 102 12.60 -5.44 -7.82
N ASN A 103 12.66 -5.86 -9.09
CA ASN A 103 11.51 -6.41 -9.81
C ASN A 103 11.00 -7.70 -9.18
N ASN A 104 11.90 -8.62 -8.84
CA ASN A 104 11.53 -9.89 -8.20
C ASN A 104 10.83 -9.65 -6.86
N GLU A 105 11.37 -8.74 -6.04
CA GLU A 105 10.74 -8.37 -4.77
C GLU A 105 9.39 -7.67 -4.96
N PHE A 106 9.27 -6.80 -5.96
CA PHE A 106 8.01 -6.15 -6.30
C PHE A 106 6.94 -7.15 -6.77
N ILE A 107 7.29 -8.12 -7.63
CA ILE A 107 6.37 -9.18 -8.09
C ILE A 107 5.90 -10.02 -6.89
N ASN A 108 6.83 -10.43 -6.03
CA ASN A 108 6.52 -11.18 -4.81
C ASN A 108 5.56 -10.40 -3.89
N LEU A 109 5.80 -9.09 -3.75
CA LEU A 109 4.95 -8.17 -3.01
C LEU A 109 3.54 -8.11 -3.58
N VAL A 110 3.40 -7.88 -4.88
CA VAL A 110 2.09 -7.79 -5.56
C VAL A 110 1.32 -9.11 -5.44
N GLN A 111 1.99 -10.25 -5.63
CA GLN A 111 1.37 -11.56 -5.47
C GLN A 111 0.84 -11.77 -4.03
N ARG A 112 1.61 -11.37 -3.01
CA ARG A 112 1.17 -11.45 -1.61
C ARG A 112 0.02 -10.49 -1.30
N VAL A 113 0.03 -9.27 -1.84
CA VAL A 113 -1.09 -8.32 -1.73
C VAL A 113 -2.36 -8.89 -2.34
N ASN A 114 -2.24 -9.48 -3.53
CA ASN A 114 -3.39 -10.07 -4.22
C ASN A 114 -3.94 -11.27 -3.45
N LYS A 115 -3.06 -12.13 -2.91
CA LYS A 115 -3.47 -13.24 -2.05
C LYS A 115 -4.17 -12.74 -0.78
N PHE A 116 -3.62 -11.74 -0.11
CA PHE A 116 -4.24 -11.13 1.07
C PHE A 116 -5.61 -10.51 0.77
N LYS A 117 -5.75 -9.80 -0.35
CA LYS A 117 -7.05 -9.25 -0.80
C LYS A 117 -8.06 -10.35 -1.13
N GLN A 118 -7.61 -11.44 -1.77
CA GLN A 118 -8.46 -12.60 -2.04
C GLN A 118 -8.91 -13.29 -0.76
N ASP A 119 -8.01 -13.47 0.21
CA ASP A 119 -8.32 -14.09 1.50
C ASP A 119 -9.30 -13.21 2.30
N ILE A 120 -9.13 -11.89 2.31
CA ILE A 120 -10.12 -10.96 2.89
C ILE A 120 -11.45 -11.02 2.18
N SER A 121 -11.47 -11.04 0.84
CA SER A 121 -12.73 -11.13 0.07
C SER A 121 -13.47 -12.41 0.42
N LYS A 122 -12.77 -13.54 0.48
CA LYS A 122 -13.35 -14.83 0.87
C LYS A 122 -13.90 -14.80 2.29
N VAL A 123 -13.15 -14.24 3.24
CA VAL A 123 -13.62 -14.09 4.63
C VAL A 123 -14.83 -13.15 4.70
N ASN A 124 -14.83 -12.04 3.95
CA ASN A 124 -16.00 -11.15 3.88
C ASN A 124 -17.21 -11.84 3.24
N ASP A 125 -17.01 -12.64 2.20
CA ASP A 125 -18.08 -13.39 1.55
C ASP A 125 -18.62 -14.48 2.47
N GLU A 126 -17.77 -15.15 3.24
CA GLU A 126 -18.16 -16.12 4.28
C GLU A 126 -18.90 -15.45 5.44
N ILE A 127 -18.45 -14.26 5.87
CA ILE A 127 -19.14 -13.45 6.88
C ILE A 127 -20.50 -12.98 6.36
N ASN A 128 -20.57 -12.49 5.13
CA ASN A 128 -21.81 -12.03 4.51
C ASN A 128 -22.79 -13.19 4.33
N LYS A 129 -22.35 -14.36 3.85
CA LYS A 129 -23.18 -15.58 3.80
C LYS A 129 -23.64 -16.02 5.17
N SER A 130 -22.76 -15.95 6.18
CA SER A 130 -23.12 -16.28 7.57
C SER A 130 -24.17 -15.30 8.10
N ILE A 131 -24.03 -14.00 7.84
CA ILE A 131 -25.03 -12.97 8.17
C ILE A 131 -26.34 -13.25 7.41
N GLU A 132 -26.28 -13.58 6.12
CA GLU A 132 -27.43 -13.95 5.29
C GLU A 132 -28.13 -15.23 5.78
N SER A 133 -27.44 -16.11 6.49
CA SER A 133 -28.03 -17.31 7.10
C SER A 133 -28.66 -17.06 8.48
N LEU A 134 -28.49 -15.87 9.07
CA LEU A 134 -29.07 -15.55 10.37
C LEU A 134 -30.59 -15.33 10.30
N PRO A 135 -31.32 -15.64 11.38
CA PRO A 135 -32.72 -15.25 11.56
C PRO A 135 -32.90 -13.72 11.37
N LYS A 136 -34.04 -13.30 10.79
CA LYS A 136 -34.32 -11.88 10.47
C LYS A 136 -34.07 -10.93 11.65
N GLU A 137 -34.50 -11.31 12.85
CA GLU A 137 -34.32 -10.52 14.08
C GLU A 137 -32.84 -10.26 14.45
N LEU A 138 -31.93 -11.14 14.04
CA LEU A 138 -30.49 -10.98 14.28
C LEU A 138 -29.79 -10.23 13.13
N LYS A 139 -30.29 -10.34 11.90
CA LYS A 139 -29.84 -9.51 10.78
C LYS A 139 -30.13 -8.04 11.01
N ASP A 140 -31.35 -7.72 11.45
CA ASP A 140 -31.78 -6.36 11.70
C ASP A 140 -30.92 -5.69 12.79
N LYS A 141 -30.54 -6.45 13.84
CA LYS A 141 -29.60 -5.99 14.88
C LYS A 141 -28.17 -5.78 14.37
N VAL A 142 -27.70 -6.62 13.43
CA VAL A 142 -26.37 -6.48 12.83
C VAL A 142 -26.30 -5.28 11.89
N GLU A 143 -27.36 -5.01 11.13
CA GLU A 143 -27.46 -3.80 10.31
C GLU A 143 -27.57 -2.54 11.17
N GLU A 144 -28.34 -2.57 12.26
CA GLU A 144 -28.41 -1.45 13.21
C GLU A 144 -27.09 -1.17 13.93
N ALA A 145 -26.27 -2.20 14.18
CA ALA A 145 -24.94 -2.04 14.75
C ALA A 145 -23.93 -1.41 13.77
N LYS A 146 -24.16 -1.54 12.44
CA LYS A 146 -23.30 -0.99 11.38
C LYS A 146 -23.59 0.48 11.07
N LEU A 147 -24.77 0.98 11.43
CA LEU A 147 -25.12 2.39 11.25
C LEU A 147 -24.21 3.28 12.10
N THR A 148 -23.73 4.37 11.50
CA THR A 148 -23.04 5.45 12.21
C THR A 148 -23.98 6.13 13.19
N ASP A 149 -23.43 6.81 14.20
CA ASP A 149 -24.24 7.53 15.19
C ASP A 149 -25.12 8.63 14.53
N GLU A 150 -24.69 9.19 13.40
CA GLU A 150 -25.46 10.17 12.60
C GLU A 150 -26.61 9.50 11.83
N GLU A 151 -26.39 8.32 11.24
CA GLU A 151 -27.45 7.56 10.57
C GLU A 151 -28.48 6.99 11.55
N LYS A 152 -28.04 6.62 12.77
CA LYS A 152 -28.94 6.25 13.86
C LYS A 152 -29.81 7.42 14.28
N LEU A 153 -29.27 8.64 14.33
CA LEU A 153 -30.02 9.84 14.62
C LEU A 153 -31.13 10.06 13.58
N ALA A 154 -30.78 10.04 12.30
CA ALA A 154 -31.73 10.24 11.20
C ALA A 154 -32.86 9.18 11.20
N LYS A 155 -32.53 7.93 11.52
CA LYS A 155 -33.53 6.84 11.63
C LYS A 155 -34.51 7.09 12.78
N ILE A 156 -34.01 7.53 13.95
CA ILE A 156 -34.87 7.84 15.11
C ILE A 156 -35.70 9.12 14.84
N GLU A 157 -35.16 10.11 14.14
CA GLU A 157 -35.90 11.33 13.72
C GLU A 157 -37.05 10.98 12.78
N GLN A 158 -36.81 10.09 11.81
CA GLN A 158 -37.85 9.61 10.91
C GLN A 158 -38.95 8.84 11.68
N LEU A 159 -38.56 7.92 12.57
CA LEU A 159 -39.52 7.20 13.42
C LEU A 159 -40.32 8.15 14.33
N TYR A 160 -39.68 9.17 14.88
CA TYR A 160 -40.35 10.21 15.67
C TYR A 160 -41.35 11.01 14.83
N SER A 161 -41.04 11.30 13.57
CA SER A 161 -41.92 12.04 12.66
C SER A 161 -43.15 11.23 12.23
N GLU A 162 -43.00 9.91 12.08
CA GLU A 162 -44.04 8.98 11.61
C GLU A 162 -44.91 8.42 12.75
N GLU A 163 -44.40 8.40 14.00
CA GLU A 163 -45.09 7.84 15.16
C GLU A 163 -46.29 8.71 15.60
N LYS A 164 -47.42 8.06 15.90
CA LYS A 164 -48.68 8.71 16.28
C LYS A 164 -49.00 8.53 17.76
N ASP A 165 -48.39 7.54 18.41
CA ASP A 165 -48.52 7.30 19.85
C ASP A 165 -47.69 8.30 20.65
N THR A 166 -48.35 9.05 21.55
CA THR A 166 -47.74 10.11 22.36
C THR A 166 -46.68 9.60 23.34
N LYS A 167 -46.84 8.38 23.86
CA LYS A 167 -45.91 7.78 24.81
C LYS A 167 -44.66 7.31 24.08
N LYS A 168 -44.81 6.66 22.93
CA LYS A 168 -43.68 6.25 22.08
C LYS A 168 -42.91 7.45 21.52
N LYS A 169 -43.61 8.53 21.15
CA LYS A 169 -42.96 9.79 20.77
C LYS A 169 -42.08 10.36 21.88
N HIS A 170 -42.54 10.30 23.13
CA HIS A 170 -41.75 10.76 24.26
C HIS A 170 -40.48 9.90 24.45
N ASP A 171 -40.62 8.58 24.34
CA ASP A 171 -39.48 7.66 24.47
C ASP A 171 -38.45 7.87 23.34
N LEU A 172 -38.90 8.03 22.09
CA LEU A 172 -38.04 8.34 20.94
C LEU A 172 -37.32 9.70 21.09
N LEU A 173 -37.99 10.69 21.67
CA LEU A 173 -37.38 12.01 21.91
C LEU A 173 -36.27 11.97 22.97
N LEU A 174 -36.43 11.12 24.00
CA LEU A 174 -35.37 10.88 24.99
C LEU A 174 -34.16 10.15 24.37
N GLU A 175 -34.40 9.23 23.43
CA GLU A 175 -33.33 8.55 22.69
C GLU A 175 -32.59 9.52 21.75
N LEU A 176 -33.31 10.39 21.03
CA LEU A 176 -32.71 11.46 20.22
C LEU A 176 -31.80 12.36 21.04
N ALA A 177 -32.30 12.86 22.17
CA ALA A 177 -31.54 13.76 23.03
C ALA A 177 -30.26 13.11 23.58
N LYS A 178 -30.31 11.82 23.94
CA LYS A 178 -29.14 11.07 24.38
C LYS A 178 -28.12 10.90 23.27
N LEU A 179 -28.57 10.52 22.06
CA LEU A 179 -27.69 10.30 20.91
C LEU A 179 -27.04 11.61 20.44
N GLN A 180 -27.80 12.69 20.40
CA GLN A 180 -27.31 14.05 20.10
C GLN A 180 -26.24 14.47 21.10
N SER A 181 -26.46 14.27 22.40
CA SER A 181 -25.47 14.60 23.42
C SER A 181 -24.18 13.79 23.30
N ILE A 182 -24.24 12.55 22.81
CA ILE A 182 -23.04 11.74 22.55
C ILE A 182 -22.28 12.29 21.34
N LEU A 183 -22.97 12.66 20.28
CA LEU A 183 -22.38 13.28 19.08
C LEU A 183 -21.72 14.63 19.39
N ASP A 184 -22.38 15.48 20.19
CA ASP A 184 -21.85 16.79 20.58
C ASP A 184 -20.60 16.66 21.47
N ARG A 185 -20.56 15.67 22.36
CA ARG A 185 -19.37 15.36 23.17
C ARG A 185 -18.22 14.83 22.32
N LYS A 186 -18.50 14.00 21.31
CA LYS A 186 -17.47 13.53 20.37
C LYS A 186 -16.87 14.68 19.55
N LYS A 187 -17.71 15.59 19.04
CA LYS A 187 -17.26 16.79 18.30
C LYS A 187 -16.41 17.73 19.15
N ASN A 188 -16.73 17.90 20.44
CA ASN A 188 -15.95 18.75 21.34
C ASN A 188 -14.60 18.12 21.73
N ASN A 189 -14.50 16.79 21.81
CA ASN A 189 -13.23 16.09 22.11
C ASN A 189 -12.28 15.99 20.91
N GLU A 190 -12.77 16.09 19.67
CA GLU A 190 -11.93 16.13 18.46
C GLU A 190 -11.33 17.52 18.17
N GLY A 191 -11.76 18.56 18.90
CA GLY A 191 -11.23 19.92 18.80
C GLY A 191 -10.07 20.25 19.75
N GLU A 192 -9.69 19.33 20.64
CA GLU A 192 -8.62 19.51 21.65
C GLU A 192 -7.37 18.64 21.42
N MET A 193 -7.21 18.02 20.24
CA MET A 193 -5.96 17.32 19.85
C MET A 193 -5.24 18.00 18.68
#